data_AF-M5JSA5-F1
#
_entry.id   AF-M5JSA5-F1
#
_cell.length_a   1.000
_cell.length_b   1.000
_cell.length_c   1.000
_cell.angle_alpha   90.00
_cell.angle_beta   90.00
_cell.angle_gamma   90.00
#
_symmetry.space_group_name_H-M   'P 1'
#
loop_
_entity.id
_entity.type
_entity.pdbx_description
1 polymer ?
#
loop_
_entity_poly.entity_id
_entity_poly.type
_entity_poly.pdbx_seq_one_letter_code
_entity_poly.pdbx_strand_id
1 'polypeptide(L)'
;MANKWPSFETKDAPDDAEMMRRWEKYNKEMKALIATGTVYQDDEGWWYDKATGEIIGPDPEIERPRTEEELKLFRPFAEVHPELAASIKRTRGPGKKPPKEIVTLRLDPDVVEAFKADGPGWQGRVNAALRKAKKLPDRAA
;
A
#
# COMPACT_ATOMS: atom_id res chain seq x y z
N MET A 1 -20.90 14.34 -28.39
CA MET A 1 -20.72 14.83 -27.02
C MET A 1 -20.07 13.70 -26.25
N ALA A 2 -18.81 13.85 -25.84
CA ALA A 2 -18.13 12.83 -25.06
C ALA A 2 -18.85 12.74 -23.71
N ASN A 3 -19.53 11.63 -23.45
CA ASN A 3 -20.14 11.38 -22.15
C ASN A 3 -18.99 11.32 -21.14
N LYS A 4 -18.73 12.44 -20.48
CA LYS A 4 -17.69 12.58 -19.46
C LYS A 4 -18.21 11.89 -18.20
N TRP A 5 -18.26 10.57 -18.26
CA TRP A 5 -18.50 9.74 -17.11
C TRP A 5 -17.33 9.88 -16.13
N PRO A 6 -17.57 9.86 -14.81
CA PRO A 6 -16.50 9.88 -13.81
C PRO A 6 -15.52 8.73 -14.04
N SER A 7 -14.22 9.00 -13.89
CA SER A 7 -13.21 7.94 -13.86
C SER A 7 -13.37 7.14 -12.57
N PHE A 8 -13.62 5.84 -12.69
CA PHE A 8 -13.62 4.92 -11.56
C PHE A 8 -12.46 3.93 -11.71
N GLU A 9 -11.76 3.65 -10.61
CA GLU A 9 -10.83 2.54 -10.51
C GLU A 9 -11.58 1.38 -9.84
N THR A 10 -11.78 0.29 -10.57
CA THR A 10 -12.32 -0.95 -9.99
C THR A 10 -11.19 -1.66 -9.26
N LYS A 11 -11.45 -2.10 -8.03
CA LYS A 11 -10.46 -2.73 -7.15
C LYS A 11 -9.99 -4.10 -7.67
N ASP A 12 -10.86 -4.78 -8.39
CA ASP A 12 -10.55 -5.96 -9.19
C ASP A 12 -10.58 -5.53 -10.65
N ALA A 13 -9.44 -5.52 -11.34
CA ALA A 13 -9.38 -5.20 -12.77
C ALA A 13 -9.54 -6.49 -13.60
N PRO A 14 -10.75 -6.88 -14.04
CA PRO A 14 -10.92 -7.97 -14.98
C PRO A 14 -10.43 -7.55 -16.37
N ASP A 15 -10.43 -8.49 -17.32
CA ASP A 15 -10.08 -8.20 -18.71
C ASP A 15 -10.91 -7.03 -19.30
N ASP A 16 -10.36 -6.36 -20.32
CA ASP A 16 -10.98 -5.20 -20.96
C ASP A 16 -12.40 -5.49 -21.48
N ALA A 17 -12.73 -6.75 -21.78
CA ALA A 17 -14.04 -7.14 -22.31
C ALA A 17 -15.11 -7.21 -21.22
N GLU A 18 -14.79 -7.71 -20.02
CA GLU A 18 -15.69 -7.68 -18.87
C GLU A 18 -15.97 -6.25 -18.41
N MET A 19 -14.95 -5.39 -18.43
CA MET A 19 -15.12 -3.96 -18.16
C MET A 19 -16.14 -3.33 -19.11
N MET A 20 -16.04 -3.57 -20.42
CA MET A 20 -16.99 -3.03 -21.40
C MET A 20 -18.42 -3.53 -21.21
N ARG A 21 -18.61 -4.80 -20.83
CA ARG A 21 -19.96 -5.34 -20.52
C ARG A 21 -20.59 -4.70 -19.30
N ARG A 22 -19.82 -4.52 -18.22
CA ARG A 22 -20.28 -3.82 -17.01
C ARG A 22 -20.65 -2.37 -17.34
N TRP A 23 -19.85 -1.71 -18.16
CA TRP A 23 -20.11 -0.38 -18.69
C TRP A 23 -21.42 -0.27 -19.50
N GLU A 24 -21.66 -1.20 -20.42
CA GLU A 24 -22.89 -1.21 -21.23
C GLU A 24 -24.14 -1.40 -20.37
N LYS A 25 -24.07 -2.32 -19.39
CA LYS A 25 -25.15 -2.57 -18.44
C LYS A 25 -25.43 -1.31 -17.61
N TYR A 26 -24.40 -0.73 -17.00
CA TYR A 26 -24.49 0.51 -16.22
C TYR A 26 -25.07 1.66 -17.06
N ASN A 27 -24.60 1.85 -18.30
CA ASN A 27 -25.12 2.87 -19.21
C ASN A 27 -26.63 2.72 -19.48
N LYS A 28 -27.11 1.49 -19.64
CA LYS A 28 -28.54 1.20 -19.87
C LYS A 28 -29.37 1.49 -18.62
N GLU A 29 -28.90 1.05 -17.47
CA GLU A 29 -29.55 1.25 -16.18
C GLU A 29 -29.61 2.74 -15.81
N MET A 30 -28.51 3.47 -15.98
CA MET A 30 -28.46 4.92 -15.71
C MET A 30 -29.40 5.72 -16.61
N LYS A 31 -29.51 5.38 -17.89
CA LYS A 31 -30.48 6.05 -18.78
C LYS A 31 -31.92 5.86 -18.32
N ALA A 32 -32.25 4.68 -17.82
CA ALA A 32 -33.57 4.41 -17.26
C ALA A 32 -33.81 5.22 -15.98
N LEU A 33 -32.84 5.25 -15.07
CA LEU A 33 -32.91 5.98 -13.81
C LEU A 33 -32.97 7.51 -14.00
N ILE A 34 -32.22 8.04 -14.96
CA ILE A 34 -32.26 9.46 -15.32
C ILE A 34 -33.64 9.81 -15.90
N ALA A 35 -34.21 8.94 -16.74
CA ALA A 35 -35.55 9.14 -17.31
C ALA A 35 -36.66 9.11 -16.26
N THR A 36 -36.51 8.32 -15.19
CA THR A 36 -37.45 8.28 -14.06
C THR A 36 -37.25 9.44 -13.07
N GLY A 37 -36.15 10.20 -13.19
CA GLY A 37 -35.84 11.32 -12.30
C GLY A 37 -35.51 10.90 -10.87
N THR A 38 -35.22 9.61 -10.64
CA THR A 38 -34.92 9.02 -9.33
C THR A 38 -33.48 9.24 -8.90
N VAL A 39 -32.63 9.79 -9.78
CA VAL A 39 -31.22 10.07 -9.50
C VAL A 39 -30.91 11.55 -9.61
N TYR A 40 -29.86 11.98 -8.92
CA TYR A 40 -29.27 13.31 -9.07
C TYR A 40 -27.76 13.19 -9.26
N GLN A 41 -27.16 14.23 -9.85
CA GLN A 41 -25.73 14.33 -10.02
C GLN A 41 -25.20 15.42 -9.07
N ASP A 42 -24.11 15.15 -8.35
CA ASP A 42 -23.43 16.17 -7.54
C ASP A 42 -22.57 17.11 -8.41
N ASP A 43 -21.94 18.08 -7.76
CA ASP A 43 -21.04 19.06 -8.38
C ASP A 43 -19.74 18.45 -8.94
N GLU A 44 -19.36 17.28 -8.44
CA GLU A 44 -18.20 16.51 -8.89
C GLU A 44 -18.54 15.52 -10.04
N GLY A 45 -19.83 15.37 -10.36
CA GLY A 45 -20.31 14.55 -11.47
C GLY A 45 -20.71 13.12 -11.09
N TRP A 46 -20.75 12.78 -9.81
CA TRP A 46 -21.21 11.48 -9.30
C TRP A 46 -22.73 11.40 -9.27
N TRP A 47 -23.25 10.22 -9.60
CA TRP A 47 -24.68 9.95 -9.56
C TRP A 47 -25.08 9.32 -8.23
N TYR A 48 -26.19 9.78 -7.68
CA TYR A 48 -26.76 9.28 -6.44
C TYR A 48 -28.22 8.94 -6.61
N ASP A 49 -28.67 7.94 -5.87
CA ASP A 49 -30.10 7.66 -5.70
C ASP A 49 -30.74 8.73 -4.81
N LYS A 50 -31.88 9.30 -5.22
CA LYS A 50 -32.59 10.33 -4.44
C LYS A 50 -33.28 9.78 -3.20
N ALA A 51 -33.64 8.50 -3.19
CA ALA A 51 -34.35 7.86 -2.09
C ALA A 51 -33.38 7.36 -1.01
N THR A 52 -32.24 6.76 -1.40
CA THR A 52 -31.26 6.22 -0.44
C THR A 52 -30.09 7.17 -0.17
N GLY A 53 -29.75 8.05 -1.10
CA GLY A 53 -28.55 8.89 -1.03
C GLY A 53 -27.26 8.12 -1.30
N GLU A 54 -27.33 6.87 -1.77
CA GLU A 54 -26.17 6.04 -2.10
C GLU A 54 -25.60 6.39 -3.47
N ILE A 55 -24.29 6.20 -3.64
CA ILE A 55 -23.58 6.39 -4.90
C ILE A 55 -23.99 5.27 -5.87
N ILE A 56 -24.32 5.63 -7.10
CA ILE A 56 -24.65 4.69 -8.17
C ILE A 56 -23.47 4.64 -9.14
N GLY A 57 -22.94 3.44 -9.36
CA GLY A 57 -21.84 3.21 -10.27
C GLY A 57 -21.82 1.79 -10.85
N PRO A 58 -20.91 1.49 -11.78
CA PRO A 58 -20.80 0.18 -12.42
C PRO A 58 -20.29 -0.95 -11.51
N ASP A 59 -19.72 -0.60 -10.36
CA ASP A 59 -19.26 -1.53 -9.34
C ASP A 59 -20.00 -1.24 -8.01
N PRO A 60 -20.61 -2.26 -7.36
CA PRO A 60 -21.33 -2.09 -6.11
C PRO A 60 -20.45 -1.67 -4.92
N GLU A 61 -19.13 -1.81 -4.98
CA GLU A 61 -18.17 -1.36 -3.96
C GLU A 61 -17.53 -0.01 -4.30
N ILE A 62 -18.13 0.80 -5.19
CA ILE A 62 -17.57 2.10 -5.54
C ILE A 62 -17.60 3.04 -4.34
N GLU A 63 -16.41 3.46 -3.95
CA GLU A 63 -16.19 4.56 -3.03
C GLU A 63 -15.83 5.81 -3.85
N ARG A 64 -16.52 6.93 -3.61
CA ARG A 64 -16.05 8.22 -4.12
C ARG A 64 -14.70 8.56 -3.47
N PRO A 65 -13.80 9.27 -4.16
CA PRO A 65 -12.67 9.92 -3.50
C PRO A 65 -13.19 10.78 -2.34
N ARG A 66 -12.56 10.69 -1.17
CA ARG A 66 -12.96 11.54 -0.05
C ARG A 66 -12.64 12.99 -0.37
N THR A 67 -13.56 13.87 0.00
CA THR A 67 -13.39 15.32 -0.15
C THR A 67 -12.31 15.85 0.81
N GLU A 68 -11.73 17.00 0.49
CA GLU A 68 -10.74 17.66 1.37
C GLU A 68 -11.34 18.00 2.75
N GLU A 69 -12.64 18.30 2.82
CA GLU A 69 -13.34 18.54 4.08
C GLU A 69 -13.48 17.27 4.92
N GLU A 70 -13.81 16.14 4.28
CA GLU A 70 -13.85 14.85 4.94
C GLU A 70 -12.46 14.43 5.42
N LEU A 71 -11.41 14.69 4.63
CA LEU A 71 -10.01 14.40 5.01
C LEU A 71 -9.57 15.18 6.26
N LYS A 72 -10.02 16.44 6.42
CA LYS A 72 -9.72 17.25 7.61
C LYS A 72 -10.34 16.71 8.90
N LEU A 73 -11.41 15.92 8.79
CA LEU A 73 -12.05 15.28 9.95
C LEU A 73 -11.29 14.04 10.44
N PHE A 74 -10.29 13.56 9.69
CA PHE A 74 -9.52 12.40 10.11
C PHE A 74 -8.67 12.72 11.33
N ARG A 75 -8.73 11.81 12.30
CA ARG A 75 -7.84 11.84 13.46
C ARG A 75 -6.73 10.82 13.27
N PRO A 76 -5.47 11.14 13.61
CA PRO A 76 -4.37 10.18 13.59
C PRO A 76 -4.70 8.91 14.38
N PHE A 77 -4.29 7.76 13.86
CA PHE A 77 -4.52 6.46 14.51
C PHE A 77 -4.06 6.44 15.98
N ALA A 78 -2.92 7.07 16.26
CA ALA A 78 -2.37 7.13 17.61
C ALA A 78 -3.21 7.95 18.60
N GLU A 79 -4.04 8.88 18.11
CA GLU A 79 -4.97 9.66 18.95
C GLU A 79 -6.24 8.85 19.25
N VAL A 80 -6.75 8.10 18.27
CA VAL A 80 -7.96 7.30 18.42
C VAL A 80 -7.69 6.00 19.20
N HIS A 81 -6.50 5.42 19.05
CA HIS A 81 -6.11 4.16 19.68
C HIS A 81 -4.73 4.26 20.36
N PRO A 82 -4.62 5.01 21.48
CA PRO A 82 -3.34 5.29 22.12
C PRO A 82 -2.62 4.05 22.67
N GLU A 83 -3.35 3.11 23.28
CA GLU A 83 -2.78 1.88 23.84
C GLU A 83 -2.19 0.97 22.75
N LEU A 84 -2.93 0.77 21.66
CA LEU A 84 -2.50 -0.04 20.53
C LEU A 84 -1.34 0.63 19.78
N ALA A 85 -1.37 1.96 19.62
CA ALA A 85 -0.25 2.69 19.04
C ALA A 85 1.03 2.55 19.90
N ALA A 86 0.89 2.55 21.24
CA ALA A 86 2.02 2.34 22.14
C ALA A 86 2.55 0.90 22.11
N SER A 87 1.69 -0.10 21.87
CA SER A 87 2.14 -1.50 21.73
C SER A 87 2.90 -1.74 20.42
N ILE A 88 2.48 -1.12 19.31
CA ILE A 88 3.15 -1.21 18.00
C ILE A 88 4.49 -0.44 17.99
N LYS A 89 4.55 0.74 18.62
CA LYS A 89 5.77 1.57 18.73
C LYS A 89 6.92 0.89 19.49
N ARG A 90 6.68 -0.22 20.19
CA ARG A 90 7.75 -1.06 20.76
C ARG A 90 8.58 -1.80 19.71
N THR A 91 8.24 -1.69 18.43
CA THR A 91 9.03 -2.26 17.33
C THR A 91 10.23 -1.36 17.03
N ARG A 92 11.41 -1.88 17.39
CA ARG A 92 12.79 -1.42 17.08
C ARG A 92 12.88 -0.02 16.47
N GLY A 93 13.14 0.98 17.31
CA GLY A 93 13.53 2.32 16.87
C GLY A 93 14.73 2.29 15.91
N PRO A 94 15.01 3.41 15.20
CA PRO A 94 16.08 3.48 14.20
C PRO A 94 17.35 2.88 14.78
N GLY A 95 17.86 1.83 14.13
CA GLY A 95 18.96 1.02 14.66
C GLY A 95 20.10 1.93 15.10
N LYS A 96 20.35 2.00 16.43
CA LYS A 96 21.29 2.94 17.07
C LYS A 96 22.77 2.76 16.67
N LYS A 97 23.07 2.05 15.59
CA LYS A 97 24.43 1.77 15.12
C LYS A 97 24.48 2.02 13.62
N PRO A 98 25.51 2.70 13.09
CA PRO A 98 25.63 2.93 11.65
C PRO A 98 25.51 1.59 10.90
N PRO A 99 24.70 1.52 9.84
CA PRO A 99 24.48 0.27 9.12
C PRO A 99 25.81 -0.32 8.63
N LYS A 100 25.86 -1.64 8.44
CA LYS A 100 27.01 -2.26 7.77
C LYS A 100 27.02 -1.76 6.33
N GLU A 101 28.17 -1.35 5.83
CA GLU A 101 28.34 -0.98 4.43
C GLU A 101 28.41 -2.24 3.57
N ILE A 102 27.66 -2.25 2.47
CA ILE A 102 27.71 -3.35 1.49
C ILE A 102 28.83 -3.03 0.50
N VAL A 103 29.85 -3.87 0.48
CA VAL A 103 30.98 -3.76 -0.45
C VAL A 103 31.14 -5.05 -1.24
N THR A 104 31.56 -4.94 -2.49
CA THR A 104 31.87 -6.11 -3.34
C THR A 104 33.32 -6.53 -3.11
N LEU A 105 33.52 -7.67 -2.44
CA LEU A 105 34.83 -8.26 -2.17
C LEU A 105 34.92 -9.66 -2.79
N ARG A 106 36.01 -9.94 -3.52
CA ARG A 106 36.32 -11.30 -3.97
C ARG A 106 37.17 -12.01 -2.91
N LEU A 107 36.75 -13.20 -2.53
CA LEU A 107 37.45 -14.08 -1.59
C LEU A 107 37.74 -15.40 -2.31
N ASP A 108 38.81 -16.08 -1.88
CA ASP A 108 39.13 -17.40 -2.38
C ASP A 108 38.01 -18.41 -2.04
N PRO A 109 37.70 -19.37 -2.93
CA PRO A 109 36.58 -20.30 -2.73
C PRO A 109 36.68 -21.13 -1.46
N ASP A 110 37.88 -21.60 -1.11
CA ASP A 110 38.17 -22.41 0.07
C ASP A 110 37.87 -21.64 1.37
N VAL A 111 38.19 -20.35 1.42
CA VAL A 111 37.84 -19.46 2.54
C VAL A 111 36.32 -19.37 2.71
N VAL A 112 35.58 -19.18 1.61
CA VAL A 112 34.12 -19.09 1.65
C VAL A 112 33.49 -20.40 2.12
N GLU A 113 33.98 -21.54 1.62
CA GLU A 113 33.52 -22.87 2.01
C GLU A 113 33.75 -23.14 3.49
N ALA A 114 34.95 -22.84 4.00
CA ALA A 114 35.29 -23.02 5.41
C ALA A 114 34.33 -22.25 6.34
N PHE A 115 34.05 -20.97 6.05
CA PHE A 115 33.12 -20.19 6.86
C PHE A 115 31.67 -20.66 6.73
N LYS A 116 31.24 -21.08 5.53
CA LYS A 116 29.88 -21.60 5.30
C LYS A 116 29.64 -22.93 6.03
N ALA A 117 30.66 -23.78 6.15
CA ALA A 117 30.57 -25.06 6.86
C ALA A 117 30.15 -24.90 8.34
N ASP A 118 30.52 -23.78 8.97
CA ASP A 118 30.11 -23.42 10.33
C ASP A 118 28.60 -23.05 10.44
N GLY A 119 27.84 -23.07 9.34
CA GLY A 119 26.39 -22.87 9.33
C GLY A 119 25.94 -21.40 9.32
N PRO A 120 24.68 -21.12 9.70
CA PRO A 120 24.11 -19.76 9.69
C PRO A 120 24.98 -18.73 10.41
N GLY A 121 25.00 -17.49 9.91
CA GLY A 121 25.80 -16.40 10.48
C GLY A 121 27.27 -16.35 10.04
N TRP A 122 27.67 -17.16 9.06
CA TRP A 122 29.06 -17.20 8.55
C TRP A 122 29.60 -15.85 8.07
N GLN A 123 28.77 -15.03 7.40
CA GLN A 123 29.17 -13.68 6.99
C GLN A 123 29.50 -12.77 8.20
N GLY A 124 28.81 -12.98 9.32
CA GLY A 124 29.11 -12.31 10.59
C GLY A 124 30.47 -12.74 11.14
N ARG A 125 30.80 -14.04 11.05
CA ARG A 125 32.11 -14.57 11.44
C ARG A 125 33.25 -14.05 10.56
N VAL A 126 33.03 -13.96 9.23
CA VAL A 126 33.98 -13.31 8.30
C VAL A 126 34.26 -11.87 8.76
N ASN A 127 33.21 -11.10 9.04
CA ASN A 127 33.37 -9.73 9.52
C ASN A 127 34.12 -9.67 10.88
N ALA A 128 33.85 -10.60 11.81
CA ALA A 128 34.58 -10.68 13.08
C ALA A 128 36.08 -10.98 12.88
N ALA A 129 36.42 -11.90 11.96
CA ALA A 129 37.81 -12.20 11.61
C ALA A 129 38.54 -10.99 11.02
N LEU A 130 37.89 -10.24 10.12
CA LEU A 130 38.43 -9.00 9.55
C LEU A 130 38.66 -7.93 10.63
N ARG A 131 37.73 -7.80 11.59
CA ARG A 131 37.90 -6.88 12.73
C ARG A 131 39.09 -7.27 13.60
N LYS A 132 39.24 -8.55 13.94
CA LYS A 132 40.39 -9.07 14.70
C LYS A 132 41.71 -8.79 13.97
N ALA A 133 41.77 -9.05 12.67
CA ALA A 133 42.96 -8.81 11.84
C ALA A 133 43.37 -7.32 11.81
N LYS A 134 42.40 -6.40 11.90
CA LYS A 134 42.63 -4.95 11.98
C LYS A 134 42.61 -4.38 13.39
N LYS A 135 42.56 -5.23 14.43
CA LYS A 135 42.51 -4.83 15.84
C LYS A 135 41.34 -3.86 16.14
N LEU A 136 40.21 -4.06 15.47
CA LEU A 136 38.97 -3.30 15.71
C LEU A 136 38.17 -3.94 16.85
N PRO A 137 37.48 -3.16 17.70
CA PRO A 137 36.69 -3.69 18.82
C PRO A 137 35.50 -4.50 18.32
N ASP A 138 34.96 -5.45 19.08
CA ASP A 138 33.75 -6.16 18.64
C ASP A 138 32.55 -5.21 18.58
N ARG A 139 31.73 -5.35 17.52
CA ARG A 139 30.50 -4.60 17.42
C ARG A 139 29.51 -5.26 18.37
N ALA A 140 29.15 -4.58 19.46
CA ALA A 140 28.08 -5.04 20.35
C ALA A 140 26.84 -5.39 19.50
N ALA A 141 26.09 -6.43 19.88
CA ALA A 141 24.81 -6.79 19.27
C ALA A 141 23.79 -5.66 19.41
#